data_AF-A0A0M9FUC3-F1
#
_entry.id   AF-A0A0M9FUC3-F1
#
_cell.length_a   1.000
_cell.length_b   1.000
_cell.length_c   1.000
_cell.angle_alpha   90.00
_cell.angle_beta   90.00
_cell.angle_gamma   90.00
#
_symmetry.space_group_name_H-M   'P 1'
#
loop_
_entity.id
_entity.type
_entity.pdbx_description
1 polymer ?
#
loop_
_entity_poly.entity_id
_entity_poly.type
_entity_poly.pdbx_seq_one_letter_code
_entity_poly.pdbx_strand_id
1 'polypeptide(L)'
;MESHNSSWGTSPAADSPTTAHSSRVARTHPQIKIEPNCLVFPPPHFGRCVQNAISLYNVSKKPCVFKMRSQNPERYVAKPHVAVVAPESAARIFVTLRDMNTLGTKNLPEDTHDRFRISIKLYDPSSVDASLSAKELWNVLQERGARVDHEQDLVSFFTKRDTPVGGLVTFFPPTYIPVTPSQHQKGDAAVAGVASGAPTPPSAGGNAVNGGDAATAKKNASPPSSATGAAARAAAAAGSKKTPVGAASGKGEGRGGGTSGEVGKTKQGGGANKMPALWVGIAVAAMVVVALAVVVGVTLRGRGRGGGSNGRDAAARSRKTDAALSHEAQARLQEEAEEAIRVHAAQEAARLRVQQEEAAAAEQARAWQQEQEKAAEAARAQREQQEAEVRAREAAEAEQARLQQEELAQAQEQQRRREAEEARLAQEAAEEAERVRVAQEAAAEEAARTQQQQQQQDAAQAQQQAEVGEAADMHYEQAQQEEHVSVETQREPAEA
;
A
#
# COMPACT_ATOMS: atom_id res chain seq x y z
N MET A 1 48.02 -42.65 -38.05
CA MET A 1 47.40 -42.34 -39.36
C MET A 1 46.36 -43.41 -39.58
N GLU A 2 45.09 -43.14 -39.33
CA GLU A 2 44.00 -44.00 -39.81
C GLU A 2 42.68 -43.26 -39.66
N SER A 3 42.11 -42.99 -40.82
CA SER A 3 40.79 -42.46 -41.08
C SER A 3 39.75 -43.55 -40.92
N HIS A 4 38.69 -43.31 -40.14
CA HIS A 4 37.44 -44.02 -40.30
C HIS A 4 36.24 -43.08 -40.34
N ASN A 5 35.58 -43.19 -41.49
CA ASN A 5 34.31 -42.67 -41.90
C ASN A 5 33.19 -43.51 -41.25
N SER A 6 32.17 -42.89 -40.68
CA SER A 6 30.88 -43.46 -40.23
C SER A 6 30.05 -42.30 -39.70
N SER A 7 28.75 -42.16 -39.87
CA SER A 7 27.71 -42.88 -40.59
C SER A 7 26.48 -41.98 -40.47
N TRP A 8 25.67 -41.93 -41.51
CA TRP A 8 24.46 -41.13 -41.58
C TRP A 8 23.40 -41.75 -40.67
N GLY A 9 22.97 -40.99 -39.65
CA GLY A 9 21.89 -41.34 -38.74
C GLY A 9 20.75 -40.35 -38.88
N THR A 10 19.84 -40.65 -39.80
CA THR A 10 18.60 -39.90 -40.06
C THR A 10 17.61 -40.15 -38.93
N SER A 11 17.45 -39.18 -38.01
CA SER A 11 16.34 -39.17 -37.05
C SER A 11 15.16 -38.40 -37.63
N PRO A 12 13.94 -38.96 -37.68
CA PRO A 12 12.75 -38.21 -38.06
C PRO A 12 12.40 -37.20 -36.97
N ALA A 13 12.46 -35.92 -37.33
CA ALA A 13 12.02 -34.83 -36.47
C ALA A 13 10.53 -35.00 -36.17
N ALA A 14 10.21 -35.09 -34.88
CA ALA A 14 8.85 -34.98 -34.39
C ALA A 14 8.29 -33.60 -34.76
N ASP A 15 7.14 -33.61 -35.42
CA ASP A 15 6.34 -32.43 -35.75
C ASP A 15 6.11 -31.59 -34.50
N SER A 16 6.90 -30.54 -34.37
CA SER A 16 6.62 -29.46 -33.44
C SER A 16 5.41 -28.73 -34.00
N PRO A 17 4.26 -28.68 -33.29
CA PRO A 17 3.12 -27.91 -33.75
C PRO A 17 3.61 -26.47 -33.88
N THR A 18 3.78 -26.05 -35.12
CA THR A 18 4.15 -24.68 -35.46
C THR A 18 2.90 -23.89 -35.12
N THR A 19 2.80 -23.45 -33.87
CA THR A 19 1.80 -22.51 -33.42
C THR A 19 2.07 -21.27 -34.24
N ALA A 20 1.36 -21.14 -35.37
CA ALA A 20 1.32 -19.95 -36.17
C ALA A 20 0.71 -18.88 -35.27
N HIS A 21 1.55 -18.26 -34.45
CA HIS A 21 1.29 -16.98 -33.82
C HIS A 21 1.14 -16.02 -34.98
N SER A 22 -0.08 -15.95 -35.50
CA SER A 22 -0.57 -14.91 -36.38
C SER A 22 -0.24 -13.61 -35.68
N SER A 23 0.94 -13.06 -36.00
CA SER A 23 1.41 -11.79 -35.48
C SER A 23 0.49 -10.76 -36.11
N ARG A 24 -0.62 -10.51 -35.44
CA ARG A 24 -1.59 -9.51 -35.84
C ARG A 24 -0.81 -8.21 -35.95
N VAL A 25 -0.56 -7.78 -37.18
CA VAL A 25 0.23 -6.57 -37.45
C VAL A 25 -0.45 -5.44 -36.70
N ALA A 26 0.23 -4.90 -35.69
CA ALA A 26 -0.29 -3.83 -34.86
C ALA A 26 -0.69 -2.68 -35.80
N ARG A 27 -1.96 -2.26 -35.71
CA ARG A 27 -2.43 -1.12 -36.50
C ARG A 27 -1.88 0.13 -35.86
N THR A 28 -0.71 0.57 -36.33
CA THR A 28 -0.08 1.80 -35.88
C THR A 28 -0.63 2.96 -36.71
N HIS A 29 -1.52 3.74 -36.12
CA HIS A 29 -1.90 5.02 -36.70
C HIS A 29 -0.72 6.00 -36.62
N PRO A 30 -0.23 6.58 -37.73
CA PRO A 30 0.98 7.40 -37.75
C PRO A 30 0.85 8.68 -36.91
N GLN A 31 -0.37 9.11 -36.62
CA GLN A 31 -0.65 10.31 -35.82
C GLN A 31 -0.76 10.06 -34.31
N ILE A 32 -0.47 8.84 -33.86
CA ILE A 32 -0.48 8.49 -32.45
C ILE A 32 0.87 7.87 -32.11
N LYS A 33 1.55 8.41 -31.11
CA LYS A 33 2.83 7.92 -30.62
C LYS A 33 2.72 7.57 -29.14
N ILE A 34 3.17 6.40 -28.75
CA ILE A 34 3.16 5.94 -27.36
C ILE A 34 4.59 5.59 -26.97
N GLU A 35 5.08 6.15 -25.86
CA GLU A 35 6.43 5.90 -25.35
C GLU A 35 6.40 5.71 -23.82
N PRO A 36 7.14 4.74 -23.27
CA PRO A 36 7.98 3.74 -23.95
C PRO A 36 7.15 2.59 -24.57
N ASN A 37 7.78 1.78 -25.43
CA ASN A 37 7.17 0.58 -26.04
C ASN A 37 7.16 -0.65 -25.11
N CYS A 38 7.90 -0.60 -24.00
CA CYS A 38 7.95 -1.63 -22.99
C CYS A 38 8.08 -1.00 -21.60
N LEU A 39 7.61 -1.70 -20.58
CA LEU A 39 7.67 -1.28 -19.19
C LEU A 39 8.70 -2.11 -18.44
N VAL A 40 9.45 -1.50 -17.53
CA VAL A 40 10.45 -2.23 -16.74
C VAL A 40 10.14 -2.09 -15.27
N PHE A 41 10.05 -3.22 -14.58
CA PHE A 41 9.80 -3.30 -13.15
C PHE A 41 10.99 -3.97 -12.47
N PRO A 42 12.02 -3.20 -12.07
CA PRO A 42 13.23 -3.76 -11.50
C PRO A 42 12.96 -4.41 -10.13
N PRO A 43 13.60 -5.55 -9.81
CA PRO A 43 13.53 -6.17 -8.49
C PRO A 43 14.29 -5.35 -7.43
N PRO A 44 14.03 -5.54 -6.13
CA PRO A 44 13.01 -6.42 -5.54
C PRO A 44 11.56 -5.96 -5.83
N HIS A 45 10.59 -6.87 -5.95
CA HIS A 45 9.17 -6.49 -6.08
C HIS A 45 8.40 -6.56 -4.76
N PHE A 46 9.05 -7.10 -3.74
CA PHE A 46 8.54 -7.23 -2.39
C PHE A 46 8.68 -5.93 -1.59
N GLY A 47 7.65 -5.58 -0.82
CA GLY A 47 7.67 -4.48 0.14
C GLY A 47 7.71 -3.10 -0.51
N ARG A 48 7.47 -3.00 -1.82
CA ARG A 48 7.43 -1.73 -2.55
C ARG A 48 6.50 -1.79 -3.74
N CYS A 49 6.00 -0.63 -4.13
CA CYS A 49 5.29 -0.44 -5.39
C CYS A 49 6.24 0.21 -6.41
N VAL A 50 6.16 -0.24 -7.66
CA VAL A 50 7.04 0.25 -8.73
C VAL A 50 6.15 0.84 -9.83
N GLN A 51 6.35 2.10 -10.16
CA GLN A 51 5.52 2.82 -11.12
C GLN A 51 6.32 3.20 -12.36
N ASN A 52 5.73 2.95 -13.53
CA ASN A 52 6.21 3.43 -14.82
C ASN A 52 5.26 4.51 -15.34
N ALA A 53 5.81 5.51 -16.02
CA ALA A 53 5.03 6.50 -16.77
C ALA A 53 5.08 6.20 -18.28
N ILE A 54 3.91 6.20 -18.91
CA ILE A 54 3.72 6.11 -20.36
C ILE A 54 3.22 7.46 -20.86
N SER A 55 3.85 8.00 -21.87
CA SER A 55 3.43 9.20 -22.60
C SER A 55 2.71 8.79 -23.87
N LEU A 56 1.45 9.20 -24.00
CA LEU A 56 0.64 9.07 -25.22
C LEU A 56 0.55 10.44 -25.87
N TYR A 57 1.10 10.58 -27.07
CA TYR A 57 1.06 11.79 -27.88
C TYR A 57 0.02 11.64 -28.99
N ASN A 58 -0.97 12.53 -28.99
CA ASN A 58 -1.92 12.68 -30.07
C ASN A 58 -1.44 13.80 -30.99
N VAL A 59 -0.78 13.46 -32.10
CA VAL A 59 -0.36 14.44 -33.11
C VAL A 59 -1.42 14.63 -34.22
N SER A 60 -2.62 14.05 -34.04
CA SER A 60 -3.73 14.26 -34.95
C SER A 60 -4.47 15.56 -34.64
N LYS A 61 -5.22 16.05 -35.63
CA LYS A 61 -6.12 17.21 -35.49
C LYS A 61 -7.45 16.87 -34.82
N LYS A 62 -7.68 15.60 -34.50
CA LYS A 62 -8.92 15.13 -33.87
C LYS A 62 -8.64 14.74 -32.42
N PRO A 63 -9.58 14.97 -31.49
CA PRO A 63 -9.45 14.39 -30.16
C PRO A 63 -9.51 12.87 -30.27
N CYS A 64 -8.89 12.20 -29.32
CA CYS A 64 -9.00 10.75 -29.20
C CYS A 64 -9.35 10.35 -27.78
N VAL A 65 -10.03 9.21 -27.64
CA VAL A 65 -10.23 8.55 -26.35
C VAL A 65 -9.43 7.27 -26.35
N PHE A 66 -8.71 7.00 -25.26
CA PHE A 66 -7.98 5.75 -25.10
C PHE A 66 -8.54 4.91 -23.96
N LYS A 67 -8.33 3.61 -24.06
CA LYS A 67 -8.60 2.63 -23.02
C LYS A 67 -7.42 1.69 -22.90
N MET A 68 -6.86 1.60 -21.70
CA MET A 68 -5.79 0.68 -21.37
C MET A 68 -6.34 -0.53 -20.60
N ARG A 69 -5.87 -1.73 -20.96
CA ARG A 69 -6.19 -2.99 -20.27
C ARG A 69 -4.89 -3.74 -19.96
N SER A 70 -4.83 -4.37 -18.80
CA SER A 70 -3.75 -5.30 -18.45
C SER A 70 -4.25 -6.73 -18.55
N GLN A 71 -3.37 -7.66 -18.90
CA GLN A 71 -3.64 -9.10 -18.82
C GLN A 71 -3.77 -9.58 -17.36
N ASN A 72 -3.07 -8.94 -16.43
CA ASN A 72 -3.01 -9.31 -15.00
C ASN A 72 -3.43 -8.11 -14.13
N PRO A 73 -4.69 -7.64 -14.20
CA PRO A 73 -5.15 -6.42 -13.53
C PRO A 73 -5.08 -6.46 -12.00
N GLU A 74 -4.97 -7.64 -11.40
CA GLU A 74 -4.76 -7.83 -9.96
C GLU A 74 -3.37 -7.37 -9.50
N ARG A 75 -2.36 -7.42 -10.39
CA ARG A 75 -0.98 -7.01 -10.11
C ARG A 75 -0.73 -5.53 -10.35
N TYR A 76 -1.54 -4.90 -11.20
CA TYR A 76 -1.28 -3.55 -11.69
C TYR A 76 -2.39 -2.56 -11.36
N VAL A 77 -2.00 -1.33 -11.09
CA VAL A 77 -2.90 -0.17 -11.02
C VAL A 77 -2.52 0.81 -12.11
N ALA A 78 -3.47 1.09 -12.99
CA ALA A 78 -3.32 1.99 -14.11
C ALA A 78 -4.12 3.29 -13.90
N LYS A 79 -3.47 4.45 -14.00
CA LYS A 79 -4.12 5.76 -13.83
C LYS A 79 -3.61 6.83 -14.82
N PRO A 80 -4.49 7.46 -15.61
CA PRO A 80 -5.85 7.04 -15.92
C PRO A 80 -5.85 5.80 -16.83
N HIS A 81 -6.83 4.91 -16.68
CA HIS A 81 -7.00 3.72 -17.55
C HIS A 81 -7.96 3.99 -18.73
N VAL A 82 -8.75 5.06 -18.64
CA VAL A 82 -9.55 5.63 -19.75
C VAL A 82 -9.46 7.14 -19.64
N ALA A 83 -9.08 7.83 -20.73
CA ALA A 83 -9.11 9.29 -20.77
C ALA A 83 -9.26 9.81 -22.20
N VAL A 84 -9.65 11.08 -22.30
CA VAL A 84 -9.66 11.84 -23.54
C VAL A 84 -8.33 12.57 -23.68
N VAL A 85 -7.77 12.59 -24.88
CA VAL A 85 -6.57 13.33 -25.23
C VAL A 85 -6.96 14.35 -26.30
N ALA A 86 -6.70 15.62 -26.00
CA ALA A 86 -6.96 16.71 -26.93
C ALA A 86 -6.15 16.55 -28.23
N PRO A 87 -6.58 17.18 -29.34
CA PRO A 87 -5.75 17.30 -30.53
C PRO A 87 -4.38 17.91 -30.19
N GLU A 88 -3.34 17.45 -30.89
CA GLU A 88 -1.98 18.01 -30.79
C GLU A 88 -1.44 18.11 -29.34
N SER A 89 -1.85 17.16 -28.49
CA SER A 89 -1.56 17.16 -27.05
C SER A 89 -1.00 15.82 -26.59
N ALA A 90 -0.61 15.73 -25.32
CA ALA A 90 -0.09 14.52 -24.71
C ALA A 90 -0.80 14.20 -23.40
N ALA A 91 -0.99 12.91 -23.13
CA ALA A 91 -1.49 12.39 -21.86
C ALA A 91 -0.44 11.47 -21.23
N ARG A 92 -0.31 11.54 -19.91
CA ARG A 92 0.57 10.65 -19.14
C ARG A 92 -0.26 9.60 -18.41
N ILE A 93 0.12 8.34 -18.56
CA ILE A 93 -0.50 7.18 -17.94
C ILE A 93 0.51 6.58 -16.97
N PHE A 94 0.11 6.39 -15.71
CA PHE A 94 0.93 5.75 -14.70
C PHE A 94 0.50 4.29 -14.53
N VAL A 95 1.44 3.37 -14.70
CA VAL A 95 1.25 1.93 -14.47
C VAL A 95 2.06 1.54 -13.24
N THR A 96 1.37 1.16 -12.17
CA THR A 96 2.01 0.82 -10.90
C THR A 96 1.86 -0.67 -10.63
N LEU A 97 2.98 -1.39 -10.53
CA LEU A 97 3.04 -2.73 -9.99
C LEU A 97 2.80 -2.66 -8.48
N ARG A 98 1.80 -3.38 -7.99
CA ARG A 98 1.47 -3.50 -6.57
C ARG A 98 2.58 -4.25 -5.83
N ASP A 99 2.60 -4.13 -4.50
CA ASP A 99 3.48 -4.93 -3.67
C ASP A 99 3.12 -6.43 -3.80
N MET A 100 4.06 -7.24 -4.27
CA MET A 100 3.86 -8.67 -4.45
C MET A 100 3.63 -9.43 -3.13
N ASN A 101 4.04 -8.86 -1.99
CA ASN A 101 3.73 -9.41 -0.67
C ASN A 101 2.21 -9.53 -0.44
N THR A 102 1.44 -8.53 -0.87
CA THR A 102 -0.02 -8.54 -0.75
C THR A 102 -0.69 -9.63 -1.58
N LEU A 103 0.04 -10.18 -2.56
CA LEU A 103 -0.38 -11.30 -3.41
C LEU A 103 0.26 -12.63 -2.99
N GLY A 104 1.04 -12.67 -1.89
CA GLY A 104 1.70 -13.87 -1.39
C GLY A 104 2.87 -14.37 -2.25
N THR A 105 3.41 -13.52 -3.13
CA THR A 105 4.54 -13.88 -4.01
C THR A 105 5.77 -13.04 -3.67
N LYS A 106 6.96 -13.64 -3.61
CA LYS A 106 8.19 -12.93 -3.20
C LYS A 106 8.69 -12.00 -4.31
N ASN A 107 9.04 -12.57 -5.47
CA ASN A 107 9.45 -11.84 -6.67
C ASN A 107 8.84 -12.52 -7.88
N LEU A 108 8.52 -11.74 -8.90
CA LEU A 108 8.08 -12.29 -10.17
C LEU A 108 9.30 -12.88 -10.91
N PRO A 109 9.17 -14.07 -11.51
CA PRO A 109 10.21 -14.65 -12.36
C PRO A 109 10.61 -13.70 -13.51
N GLU A 110 11.89 -13.68 -13.91
CA GLU A 110 12.40 -12.79 -14.95
C GLU A 110 11.81 -13.08 -16.35
N ASP A 111 11.32 -14.30 -16.57
CA ASP A 111 10.58 -14.76 -17.76
C ASP A 111 9.09 -14.37 -17.74
N THR A 112 8.63 -13.67 -16.69
CA THR A 112 7.27 -13.14 -16.68
C THR A 112 7.16 -12.01 -17.71
N HIS A 113 6.18 -12.11 -18.59
CA HIS A 113 5.93 -11.12 -19.64
C HIS A 113 4.46 -10.71 -19.63
N ASP A 114 4.10 -9.78 -18.74
CA ASP A 114 2.73 -9.28 -18.72
C ASP A 114 2.52 -8.30 -19.87
N ARG A 115 1.30 -8.27 -20.38
CA ARG A 115 0.94 -7.43 -21.53
C ARG A 115 -0.08 -6.38 -21.14
N PHE A 116 0.11 -5.18 -21.69
CA PHE A 116 -0.83 -4.08 -21.61
C PHE A 116 -1.28 -3.73 -23.01
N ARG A 117 -2.59 -3.63 -23.22
CA ARG A 117 -3.16 -3.21 -24.50
C ARG A 117 -3.72 -1.81 -24.37
N ILE A 118 -3.25 -0.91 -25.23
CA ILE A 118 -3.80 0.44 -25.38
C ILE A 118 -4.60 0.48 -26.69
N SER A 119 -5.91 0.69 -26.57
CA SER A 119 -6.81 0.86 -27.69
C SER A 119 -7.28 2.31 -27.77
N ILE A 120 -7.22 2.91 -28.95
CA ILE A 120 -7.50 4.32 -29.16
C ILE A 120 -8.54 4.49 -30.27
N LYS A 121 -9.49 5.40 -30.05
CA LYS A 121 -10.48 5.82 -31.03
C LYS A 121 -10.41 7.32 -31.23
N LEU A 122 -10.21 7.74 -32.46
CA LEU A 122 -10.35 9.12 -32.92
C LEU A 122 -11.84 9.40 -33.10
N TYR A 123 -12.30 10.57 -32.67
CA TYR A 123 -13.69 10.96 -32.85
C TYR A 123 -13.81 12.40 -33.31
N ASP A 124 -14.94 12.71 -33.94
CA ASP A 124 -15.28 14.08 -34.31
C ASP A 124 -15.99 14.75 -33.14
N PRO A 125 -15.45 15.85 -32.57
CA PRO A 125 -16.07 16.53 -31.44
C PRO A 125 -17.45 17.10 -31.77
N SER A 126 -17.79 17.31 -33.04
CA SER A 126 -19.15 17.74 -33.44
C SER A 126 -20.19 16.63 -33.33
N SER A 127 -19.75 15.36 -33.31
CA SER A 127 -20.64 14.20 -33.35
C SER A 127 -20.97 13.63 -31.96
N VAL A 128 -20.31 14.13 -30.91
CA VAL A 128 -20.44 13.62 -29.55
C VAL A 128 -20.51 14.77 -28.55
N ASP A 129 -21.33 14.60 -27.51
CA ASP A 129 -21.45 15.58 -26.45
C ASP A 129 -20.14 15.69 -25.64
N ALA A 130 -19.64 16.92 -25.51
CA ALA A 130 -18.43 17.24 -24.75
C ALA A 130 -18.60 17.07 -23.23
N SER A 131 -19.85 16.98 -22.73
CA SER A 131 -20.15 16.77 -21.32
C SER A 131 -19.90 15.34 -20.83
N LEU A 132 -19.78 14.37 -21.75
CA LEU A 132 -19.61 12.96 -21.42
C LEU A 132 -18.25 12.70 -20.76
N SER A 133 -18.26 11.85 -19.74
CA SER A 133 -17.02 11.34 -19.18
C SER A 133 -16.28 10.47 -20.21
N ALA A 134 -14.96 10.34 -20.06
CA ALA A 134 -14.15 9.53 -20.97
C ALA A 134 -14.63 8.06 -21.09
N LYS A 135 -15.20 7.51 -20.01
CA LYS A 135 -15.76 6.16 -19.96
C LYS A 135 -17.07 6.06 -20.76
N GLU A 136 -17.97 7.02 -20.59
CA GLU A 136 -19.23 7.08 -21.34
C GLU A 136 -18.96 7.30 -22.83
N LEU A 137 -18.08 8.24 -23.15
CA LEU A 137 -17.63 8.49 -24.52
C LEU A 137 -17.07 7.23 -25.18
N TRP A 138 -16.21 6.47 -24.48
CA TRP A 138 -15.70 5.19 -24.98
C TRP A 138 -16.83 4.21 -25.32
N ASN A 139 -17.82 4.07 -24.43
CA ASN A 139 -18.95 3.16 -24.62
C ASN A 139 -19.85 3.60 -25.77
N VAL A 140 -20.19 4.89 -25.85
CA VAL A 140 -21.00 5.45 -26.95
C VAL A 140 -20.34 5.21 -28.30
N LEU A 141 -19.03 5.45 -28.42
CA LEU A 141 -18.29 5.16 -29.66
C LEU A 141 -18.27 3.66 -29.97
N GLN A 142 -18.20 2.80 -28.93
CA GLN A 142 -18.26 1.35 -29.11
C GLN A 142 -19.64 0.86 -29.58
N GLU A 143 -20.72 1.38 -29.01
CA GLU A 143 -22.11 1.07 -29.39
C GLU A 143 -22.43 1.55 -30.82
N ARG A 144 -21.88 2.70 -31.23
CA ARG A 144 -21.96 3.19 -32.62
C ARG A 144 -21.14 2.37 -33.63
N GLY A 145 -20.42 1.35 -33.17
CA GLY A 145 -19.58 0.51 -34.03
C GLY A 145 -18.28 1.18 -34.49
N ALA A 146 -17.85 2.26 -33.83
CA ALA A 146 -16.57 2.89 -34.16
C ALA A 146 -15.43 1.88 -33.92
N ARG A 147 -14.63 1.66 -34.96
CA ARG A 147 -13.48 0.75 -34.94
C ARG A 147 -12.36 1.34 -34.09
N VAL A 148 -11.45 0.49 -33.61
CA VAL A 148 -10.22 0.95 -32.96
C VAL A 148 -9.26 1.43 -34.04
N ASP A 149 -8.85 2.68 -33.95
CA ASP A 149 -7.98 3.33 -34.95
C ASP A 149 -6.51 3.00 -34.72
N HIS A 150 -6.11 2.88 -33.46
CA HIS A 150 -4.76 2.50 -33.06
C HIS A 150 -4.82 1.50 -31.91
N GLU A 151 -4.09 0.39 -32.04
CA GLU A 151 -3.96 -0.65 -31.01
C GLU A 151 -2.49 -1.00 -30.85
N GLN A 152 -1.97 -0.81 -29.65
CA GLN A 152 -0.57 -1.11 -29.31
C GLN A 152 -0.52 -1.97 -28.05
N ASP A 153 0.22 -3.09 -28.14
CA ASP A 153 0.56 -3.92 -27.00
C ASP A 153 1.92 -3.50 -26.46
N LEU A 154 2.01 -3.27 -25.15
CA LEU A 154 3.23 -3.04 -24.40
C LEU A 154 3.54 -4.29 -23.57
N VAL A 155 4.83 -4.64 -23.50
CA VAL A 155 5.31 -5.78 -22.70
C VAL A 155 5.99 -5.26 -21.45
N SER A 156 5.71 -5.86 -20.29
CA SER A 156 6.49 -5.64 -19.08
C SER A 156 7.64 -6.63 -18.97
N PHE A 157 8.78 -6.12 -18.48
CA PHE A 157 9.96 -6.89 -18.18
C PHE A 157 10.33 -6.74 -16.70
N PHE A 158 10.70 -7.85 -16.07
CA PHE A 158 11.07 -7.93 -14.65
C PHE A 158 12.56 -8.24 -14.52
N THR A 159 13.38 -7.39 -15.10
CA THR A 159 14.83 -7.62 -15.17
C THR A 159 15.59 -6.72 -14.19
N LYS A 160 16.77 -7.19 -13.78
CA LYS A 160 17.77 -6.41 -13.05
C LYS A 160 18.53 -5.42 -13.95
N ARG A 161 18.42 -5.59 -15.28
CA ARG A 161 19.12 -4.74 -16.24
C ARG A 161 18.68 -3.30 -16.11
N ASP A 162 19.60 -2.40 -16.43
CA ASP A 162 19.35 -0.96 -16.41
C ASP A 162 18.07 -0.63 -17.18
N THR A 163 17.27 0.26 -16.57
CA THR A 163 16.02 0.70 -17.17
C THR A 163 16.34 1.31 -18.53
N PRO A 164 15.67 0.89 -19.62
CA PRO A 164 15.94 1.45 -20.94
C PRO A 164 15.78 2.97 -20.89
N VAL A 165 16.73 3.67 -21.53
CA VAL A 165 16.82 5.13 -21.52
C VAL A 165 15.48 5.73 -21.96
N GLY A 166 14.84 6.50 -21.07
CA GLY A 166 13.55 7.15 -21.32
C GLY A 166 12.37 6.63 -20.49
N GLY A 167 12.50 5.48 -19.82
CA GLY A 167 11.51 5.01 -18.85
C GLY A 167 11.63 5.74 -17.52
N LEU A 168 10.67 6.61 -17.17
CA LEU A 168 10.59 7.15 -15.81
C LEU A 168 10.02 6.07 -14.88
N VAL A 169 10.89 5.47 -14.07
CA VAL A 169 10.55 4.50 -13.04
C VAL A 169 10.64 5.17 -11.67
N THR A 170 9.55 5.13 -10.90
CA THR A 170 9.49 5.66 -9.54
C THR A 170 9.14 4.54 -8.55
N PHE A 171 9.74 4.62 -7.37
CA PHE A 171 9.55 3.64 -6.29
C PHE A 171 8.75 4.28 -5.17
N PHE A 172 7.73 3.57 -4.67
CA PHE A 172 6.89 4.04 -3.58
C PHE A 172 6.81 2.99 -2.47
N PRO A 173 6.70 3.41 -1.20
CA PRO A 173 6.28 2.52 -0.13
C PRO A 173 4.85 2.01 -0.40
N PRO A 174 4.48 0.79 0.02
CA PRO A 174 3.14 0.24 -0.18
C PRO A 174 2.01 1.10 0.42
N THR A 175 2.32 1.90 1.44
CA THR A 175 1.37 2.79 2.14
C THR A 175 0.82 3.94 1.29
N TYR A 176 1.50 4.29 0.19
CA TYR A 176 1.09 5.43 -0.66
C TYR A 176 -0.04 5.11 -1.64
N ILE A 177 -0.32 3.83 -1.87
CA ILE A 177 -1.42 3.42 -2.75
C ILE A 177 -2.59 3.01 -1.85
N PRO A 178 -3.64 3.84 -1.72
CA PRO A 178 -4.83 3.43 -1.00
C PRO A 178 -5.43 2.22 -1.71
N VAL A 179 -5.24 1.04 -1.11
CA VAL A 179 -5.91 -0.18 -1.54
C VAL A 179 -7.36 -0.02 -1.12
N THR A 180 -8.22 0.43 -2.03
CA THR A 180 -9.65 0.25 -1.83
C THR A 180 -9.87 -1.26 -1.85
N PRO A 181 -10.28 -1.89 -0.73
CA PRO A 181 -10.54 -3.32 -0.72
C PRO A 181 -11.58 -3.59 -1.81
N SER A 182 -11.23 -4.46 -2.76
CA SER A 182 -12.17 -4.90 -3.78
C SER A 182 -13.41 -5.40 -3.06
N GLN A 183 -14.55 -4.73 -3.22
CA GLN A 183 -15.82 -5.27 -2.76
C GLN A 183 -16.05 -6.55 -3.55
N HIS A 184 -15.63 -7.68 -2.98
CA HIS A 184 -16.13 -8.98 -3.42
C HIS A 184 -17.64 -8.88 -3.34
N GLN A 185 -18.29 -8.89 -4.50
CA GLN A 185 -19.72 -9.09 -4.61
C GLN A 185 -20.02 -10.40 -3.90
N LYS A 186 -20.49 -10.28 -2.65
CA LYS A 186 -21.02 -11.37 -1.86
C LYS A 186 -22.28 -11.81 -2.60
N GLY A 187 -22.13 -12.84 -3.43
CA GLY A 187 -23.24 -13.44 -4.16
C GLY A 187 -24.26 -13.96 -3.16
N ASP A 188 -25.47 -13.42 -3.23
CA ASP A 188 -26.65 -13.99 -2.61
C ASP A 188 -26.93 -15.35 -3.27
N ALA A 189 -26.47 -16.42 -2.63
CA ALA A 189 -26.95 -17.77 -2.90
C ALA A 189 -28.36 -17.89 -2.31
N ALA A 190 -29.36 -17.54 -3.12
CA ALA A 190 -30.75 -17.83 -2.82
C ALA A 190 -30.97 -19.34 -2.83
N VAL A 191 -31.47 -19.82 -1.70
CA VAL A 191 -31.92 -21.17 -1.40
C VAL A 191 -33.02 -21.58 -2.39
N ALA A 192 -32.77 -22.61 -3.19
CA ALA A 192 -33.80 -23.40 -3.84
C ALA A 192 -33.79 -24.80 -3.21
N GLY A 193 -34.90 -25.15 -2.55
CA GLY A 193 -35.11 -26.48 -1.99
C GLY A 193 -36.52 -27.00 -2.33
N VAL A 194 -36.58 -28.33 -2.52
CA VAL A 194 -37.76 -29.22 -2.53
C VAL A 194 -38.46 -29.28 -3.91
N ALA A 195 -38.66 -30.41 -4.62
CA ALA A 195 -38.88 -31.81 -4.21
C ALA A 195 -38.67 -32.86 -5.35
N SER A 196 -38.56 -34.13 -4.91
CA SER A 196 -39.08 -35.37 -5.52
C SER A 196 -38.33 -36.14 -6.63
N GLY A 197 -38.02 -37.41 -6.32
CA GLY A 197 -38.13 -38.54 -7.26
C GLY A 197 -36.94 -39.52 -7.31
N ALA A 198 -37.10 -40.71 -6.71
CA ALA A 198 -36.18 -41.88 -6.68
C ALA A 198 -36.16 -42.68 -8.02
N PRO A 199 -35.61 -43.93 -8.17
CA PRO A 199 -34.52 -44.70 -7.50
C PRO A 199 -33.52 -45.44 -8.46
N THR A 200 -32.28 -45.73 -7.96
CA THR A 200 -31.32 -46.90 -8.14
C THR A 200 -31.08 -47.62 -9.53
N PRO A 201 -30.05 -48.50 -9.76
CA PRO A 201 -29.08 -49.17 -8.86
C PRO A 201 -27.60 -49.27 -9.43
N PRO A 202 -26.72 -50.26 -9.12
CA PRO A 202 -25.36 -49.99 -8.59
C PRO A 202 -24.16 -50.57 -9.40
N SER A 203 -22.94 -50.10 -9.13
CA SER A 203 -21.67 -50.84 -9.36
C SER A 203 -20.59 -50.20 -8.49
N ALA A 204 -20.08 -50.85 -7.44
CA ALA A 204 -19.15 -51.97 -7.43
C ALA A 204 -17.72 -51.59 -7.88
N GLY A 205 -16.81 -51.58 -6.91
CA GLY A 205 -15.39 -51.90 -7.14
C GLY A 205 -14.38 -50.82 -6.76
N GLY A 206 -13.49 -51.15 -5.81
CA GLY A 206 -12.11 -50.66 -5.89
C GLY A 206 -11.46 -50.18 -4.58
N ASN A 207 -11.02 -51.14 -3.75
CA ASN A 207 -10.01 -50.96 -2.70
C ASN A 207 -8.63 -50.55 -3.25
N ALA A 208 -7.88 -49.74 -2.48
CA ALA A 208 -6.43 -49.82 -2.21
C ALA A 208 -6.07 -48.61 -1.31
N VAL A 209 -5.71 -48.69 -0.02
CA VAL A 209 -4.60 -49.38 0.66
C VAL A 209 -3.22 -49.04 0.07
N ASN A 210 -2.53 -48.11 0.73
CA ASN A 210 -1.10 -48.08 1.11
C ASN A 210 -0.85 -46.71 1.78
N GLY A 211 -0.37 -46.55 3.00
CA GLY A 211 0.49 -47.41 3.82
C GLY A 211 1.95 -47.03 3.59
N GLY A 212 2.58 -46.28 4.50
CA GLY A 212 4.01 -45.94 4.42
C GLY A 212 4.46 -44.84 5.38
N ASP A 213 4.61 -45.21 6.65
CA ASP A 213 5.31 -44.47 7.71
C ASP A 213 6.85 -44.63 7.61
N ALA A 214 7.54 -43.80 8.42
CA ALA A 214 8.90 -43.93 8.97
C ALA A 214 10.09 -43.47 8.08
N ALA A 215 11.22 -42.98 8.61
CA ALA A 215 11.62 -42.38 9.88
C ALA A 215 13.11 -41.98 9.74
N THR A 216 13.54 -40.94 10.47
CA THR A 216 14.83 -40.81 11.19
C THR A 216 16.20 -40.83 10.46
N ALA A 217 16.94 -39.72 10.65
CA ALA A 217 18.14 -39.59 11.53
C ALA A 217 19.55 -39.26 10.95
N LYS A 218 20.19 -38.34 11.69
CA LYS A 218 21.63 -38.16 12.04
C LYS A 218 22.59 -37.67 10.95
N LYS A 219 23.74 -37.02 11.23
CA LYS A 219 24.36 -36.19 12.31
C LYS A 219 25.83 -36.00 11.83
N ASN A 220 26.54 -35.02 12.42
CA ASN A 220 28.02 -34.78 12.41
C ASN A 220 28.49 -33.73 11.40
N ALA A 221 29.49 -32.87 11.68
CA ALA A 221 30.19 -32.45 12.89
C ALA A 221 31.11 -31.25 12.48
N SER A 222 31.37 -30.33 13.41
CA SER A 222 32.40 -29.26 13.39
C SER A 222 33.85 -29.87 13.44
N PRO A 223 35.02 -29.14 13.53
CA PRO A 223 35.31 -27.87 14.23
C PRO A 223 36.48 -27.01 13.60
N PRO A 224 37.38 -26.27 14.34
CA PRO A 224 37.32 -24.81 14.52
C PRO A 224 38.67 -24.06 14.29
N SER A 225 38.71 -22.72 14.45
CA SER A 225 39.84 -22.01 15.13
C SER A 225 39.65 -20.49 15.24
N SER A 226 40.25 -19.96 16.30
CA SER A 226 40.18 -18.66 16.98
C SER A 226 41.34 -17.71 16.66
N ALA A 227 41.16 -16.39 16.86
CA ALA A 227 42.17 -15.44 17.40
C ALA A 227 41.54 -14.04 17.61
N THR A 228 41.32 -13.58 18.85
CA THR A 228 42.14 -12.63 19.65
C THR A 228 42.42 -11.24 19.03
N GLY A 229 42.05 -10.19 19.77
CA GLY A 229 42.53 -8.82 19.54
C GLY A 229 41.83 -7.78 20.43
N ALA A 230 42.47 -7.43 21.55
CA ALA A 230 41.98 -6.50 22.57
C ALA A 230 42.50 -5.07 22.40
N ALA A 231 41.82 -4.15 23.10
CA ALA A 231 42.27 -2.88 23.68
C ALA A 231 42.32 -1.59 22.82
N ALA A 232 41.55 -0.57 23.24
CA ALA A 232 42.11 0.67 23.81
C ALA A 232 41.03 1.53 24.51
N ARG A 233 41.45 2.14 25.63
CA ARG A 233 40.73 3.03 26.55
C ARG A 233 40.74 4.51 26.11
N ALA A 234 39.81 5.29 26.68
CA ALA A 234 39.97 6.59 27.38
C ALA A 234 38.88 7.60 26.95
N ALA A 235 38.39 8.58 27.71
CA ALA A 235 38.18 8.89 29.13
C ALA A 235 37.68 10.36 29.18
N ALA A 236 36.88 10.71 30.21
CA ALA A 236 36.55 12.08 30.71
C ALA A 236 35.54 12.91 29.88
N ALA A 237 34.66 13.78 30.43
CA ALA A 237 34.51 14.39 31.75
C ALA A 237 33.02 14.80 31.97
N ALA A 238 32.42 14.53 33.14
CA ALA A 238 32.14 15.49 34.24
C ALA A 238 31.16 16.64 33.95
N GLY A 239 30.06 16.71 34.72
CA GLY A 239 29.14 17.86 34.70
C GLY A 239 27.88 17.70 35.56
N SER A 240 28.03 17.52 36.87
CA SER A 240 26.93 17.61 37.85
C SER A 240 26.39 19.04 37.98
N LYS A 241 25.07 19.22 38.21
CA LYS A 241 24.51 20.12 39.25
C LYS A 241 22.96 20.13 39.32
N LYS A 242 22.48 19.79 40.54
CA LYS A 242 21.46 20.44 41.37
C LYS A 242 19.99 20.61 40.88
N THR A 243 19.13 19.84 41.55
CA THR A 243 17.78 20.14 42.10
C THR A 243 17.76 21.45 42.95
N PRO A 244 16.61 22.12 43.26
CA PRO A 244 15.45 21.50 43.95
C PRO A 244 14.01 22.08 43.79
N VAL A 245 13.06 21.23 44.17
CA VAL A 245 11.83 21.46 44.98
C VAL A 245 10.73 22.41 44.47
N GLY A 246 9.50 21.87 44.39
CA GLY A 246 8.26 22.63 44.40
C GLY A 246 7.03 21.71 44.42
N ALA A 247 6.40 21.59 45.58
CA ALA A 247 5.21 20.79 45.86
C ALA A 247 3.89 21.59 45.69
N ALA A 248 2.82 20.94 45.23
CA ALA A 248 1.38 21.17 45.56
C ALA A 248 0.55 20.23 44.65
N SER A 249 -0.22 19.25 45.15
CA SER A 249 -1.40 19.25 46.02
C SER A 249 -2.68 19.82 45.37
N GLY A 250 -3.73 18.99 45.37
CA GLY A 250 -5.13 19.28 44.96
C GLY A 250 -5.59 18.26 43.92
N LYS A 251 -6.24 17.14 44.23
CA LYS A 251 -7.44 16.87 45.04
C LYS A 251 -8.62 17.79 44.70
N GLY A 252 -9.52 17.27 43.87
CA GLY A 252 -10.80 17.88 43.53
C GLY A 252 -11.77 16.81 43.02
N GLU A 253 -12.42 16.11 43.96
CA GLU A 253 -13.69 15.42 43.73
C GLU A 253 -14.76 16.46 43.36
N GLY A 254 -15.52 16.19 42.29
CA GLY A 254 -16.63 17.04 41.84
C GLY A 254 -17.73 16.19 41.23
N ARG A 255 -18.67 15.79 42.08
CA ARG A 255 -19.89 15.04 41.81
C ARG A 255 -21.01 16.00 41.39
N GLY A 256 -21.75 15.67 40.34
CA GLY A 256 -23.04 16.29 39.95
C GLY A 256 -23.40 15.83 38.54
N GLY A 257 -24.48 15.09 38.25
CA GLY A 257 -25.78 15.05 38.90
C GLY A 257 -26.66 16.17 38.36
N GLY A 258 -27.35 15.94 37.24
CA GLY A 258 -28.22 16.96 36.63
C GLY A 258 -28.96 16.47 35.40
N THR A 259 -30.22 16.13 35.62
CA THR A 259 -31.25 15.66 34.69
C THR A 259 -31.76 16.72 33.71
N SER A 260 -32.47 16.23 32.68
CA SER A 260 -33.64 16.86 32.04
C SER A 260 -33.38 17.88 30.93
N GLY A 261 -34.11 17.69 29.81
CA GLY A 261 -34.48 18.80 28.93
C GLY A 261 -34.28 18.52 27.44
N GLU A 262 -35.24 17.80 26.85
CA GLU A 262 -36.02 18.23 25.68
C GLU A 262 -35.44 19.35 24.78
N VAL A 263 -35.41 19.10 23.47
CA VAL A 263 -35.95 19.98 22.40
C VAL A 263 -35.44 19.47 21.05
N GLY A 264 -36.38 19.22 20.14
CA GLY A 264 -36.13 18.71 18.82
C GLY A 264 -35.19 19.57 17.98
N LYS A 265 -34.41 18.92 17.12
CA LYS A 265 -33.76 19.58 16.00
C LYS A 265 -34.04 18.81 14.71
N THR A 266 -34.87 19.46 13.92
CA THR A 266 -35.15 19.23 12.51
C THR A 266 -33.88 18.94 11.73
N LYS A 267 -33.92 17.83 10.99
CA LYS A 267 -32.93 17.43 9.99
C LYS A 267 -33.10 18.34 8.77
N GLN A 268 -32.47 19.51 8.79
CA GLN A 268 -32.41 20.42 7.65
C GLN A 268 -31.38 19.88 6.64
N GLY A 269 -31.87 19.30 5.56
CA GLY A 269 -31.07 18.95 4.39
C GLY A 269 -30.50 20.21 3.75
N GLY A 270 -29.22 20.47 3.96
CA GLY A 270 -28.46 21.51 3.27
C GLY A 270 -27.70 20.89 2.10
N GLY A 271 -28.35 20.77 0.96
CA GLY A 271 -27.75 20.15 -0.22
C GLY A 271 -28.46 20.54 -1.52
N ALA A 272 -28.57 21.84 -1.80
CA ALA A 272 -28.89 22.31 -3.14
C ALA A 272 -28.53 23.80 -3.28
N ASN A 273 -28.05 24.16 -4.47
CA ASN A 273 -27.92 25.51 -5.00
C ASN A 273 -26.67 26.31 -4.62
N LYS A 274 -25.51 25.76 -4.96
CA LYS A 274 -24.41 26.59 -5.49
C LYS A 274 -24.40 26.43 -7.01
N MET A 275 -25.20 27.24 -7.71
CA MET A 275 -24.96 27.51 -9.13
C MET A 275 -24.50 28.95 -9.32
N PRO A 276 -23.61 29.19 -10.28
CA PRO A 276 -22.50 30.13 -10.13
C PRO A 276 -22.84 31.52 -10.67
N ALA A 277 -22.10 32.52 -10.18
CA ALA A 277 -22.11 33.91 -10.62
C ALA A 277 -21.98 34.14 -12.15
N LEU A 278 -21.64 33.10 -12.92
CA LEU A 278 -21.53 33.13 -14.38
C LEU A 278 -22.87 33.41 -15.08
N TRP A 279 -24.00 32.91 -14.56
CA TRP A 279 -25.31 33.10 -15.21
C TRP A 279 -25.87 34.51 -15.02
N VAL A 280 -25.51 35.18 -13.91
CA VAL A 280 -25.90 36.57 -13.66
C VAL A 280 -25.22 37.50 -14.67
N GLY A 281 -23.96 37.25 -15.02
CA GLY A 281 -23.23 38.03 -16.03
C GLY A 281 -23.87 37.96 -17.42
N ILE A 282 -24.34 36.78 -17.84
CA ILE A 282 -25.02 36.58 -19.13
C ILE A 282 -26.38 37.30 -19.16
N ALA A 283 -27.14 37.27 -18.07
CA ALA A 283 -28.43 37.95 -17.98
C ALA A 283 -28.28 39.49 -18.04
N VAL A 284 -27.26 40.06 -17.40
CA VAL A 284 -27.00 41.51 -17.43
C VAL A 284 -26.56 41.96 -18.83
N ALA A 285 -25.69 41.20 -19.50
CA ALA A 285 -25.26 41.52 -20.87
C ALA A 285 -26.45 41.51 -21.86
N ALA A 286 -27.36 40.55 -21.72
CA ALA A 286 -28.57 40.48 -22.57
C ALA A 286 -29.50 41.69 -22.37
N MET A 287 -29.67 42.18 -21.13
CA MET A 287 -30.50 43.36 -20.86
C MET A 287 -29.90 44.65 -21.45
N VAL A 288 -28.57 44.81 -21.44
CA VAL A 288 -27.91 45.98 -22.04
C VAL A 288 -28.12 46.02 -23.57
N VAL A 289 -28.04 44.88 -24.24
CA VAL A 289 -28.27 44.79 -25.70
C VAL A 289 -29.72 45.15 -26.05
N VAL A 290 -30.70 44.69 -25.26
CA VAL A 290 -32.12 45.02 -25.47
C VAL A 290 -32.37 46.52 -25.23
N ALA A 291 -31.77 47.12 -24.21
CA ALA A 291 -31.90 48.55 -23.93
C ALA A 291 -31.34 49.42 -25.08
N LEU A 292 -30.18 49.05 -25.63
CA LEU A 292 -29.58 49.75 -26.77
C LEU A 292 -30.43 49.61 -28.04
N ALA A 293 -31.02 48.44 -28.30
CA ALA A 293 -31.90 48.24 -29.45
C ALA A 293 -33.17 49.12 -29.38
N VAL A 294 -33.73 49.33 -28.18
CA VAL A 294 -34.89 50.21 -27.98
C VAL A 294 -34.51 51.69 -28.22
N VAL A 295 -33.37 52.15 -27.72
CA VAL A 295 -32.92 53.54 -27.91
C VAL A 295 -32.62 53.83 -29.39
N VAL A 296 -32.00 52.90 -30.10
CA VAL A 296 -31.74 53.03 -31.55
C VAL A 296 -33.05 52.96 -32.35
N GLY A 297 -33.99 52.11 -31.94
CA GLY A 297 -35.32 52.01 -32.57
C GLY A 297 -36.19 53.27 -32.42
N VAL A 298 -36.09 53.97 -31.27
CA VAL A 298 -36.85 55.20 -31.01
C VAL A 298 -36.24 56.41 -31.73
N THR A 299 -34.91 56.48 -31.83
CA THR A 299 -34.22 57.60 -32.50
C THR A 299 -34.33 57.55 -34.03
N LEU A 300 -34.41 56.35 -34.64
CA LEU A 300 -34.60 56.22 -36.08
C LEU A 300 -36.05 56.42 -36.55
N ARG A 301 -37.05 56.35 -35.65
CA ARG A 301 -38.47 56.52 -36.01
C ARG A 301 -38.96 57.97 -35.99
N GLY A 302 -38.14 58.91 -35.51
CA GLY A 302 -38.52 60.33 -35.38
C GLY A 302 -38.33 61.21 -36.62
N ARG A 303 -37.79 60.68 -37.73
CA ARG A 303 -37.33 61.51 -38.86
C ARG A 303 -37.99 61.17 -40.19
N GLY A 304 -39.32 61.04 -40.20
CA GLY A 304 -40.05 60.79 -41.44
C GLY A 304 -41.56 60.93 -41.36
N ARG A 305 -42.08 62.17 -41.16
CA ARG A 305 -43.42 62.54 -41.65
C ARG A 305 -43.61 64.07 -41.69
N GLY A 306 -43.13 64.69 -42.76
CA GLY A 306 -43.53 66.03 -43.17
C GLY A 306 -44.35 65.92 -44.46
N GLY A 307 -45.59 66.40 -44.44
CA GLY A 307 -46.43 66.51 -45.63
C GLY A 307 -47.85 67.01 -45.32
N GLY A 308 -48.19 68.19 -45.85
CA GLY A 308 -49.56 68.76 -45.93
C GLY A 308 -49.77 69.95 -45.00
N SER A 309 -49.48 71.19 -45.41
CA SER A 309 -50.26 72.10 -46.28
C SER A 309 -51.48 72.76 -45.61
N ASN A 310 -51.43 74.09 -45.50
CA ASN A 310 -52.50 75.09 -45.67
C ASN A 310 -52.68 76.08 -44.51
N GLY A 311 -52.76 77.37 -44.87
CA GLY A 311 -53.19 78.50 -44.02
C GLY A 311 -52.14 79.60 -43.93
N ARG A 312 -51.91 80.38 -45.00
CA ARG A 312 -52.57 81.68 -45.29
C ARG A 312 -52.55 82.69 -44.13
N ASP A 313 -51.77 83.75 -44.37
CA ASP A 313 -52.16 85.16 -44.26
C ASP A 313 -52.71 85.67 -42.92
N ALA A 314 -51.86 86.30 -42.12
CA ALA A 314 -52.15 87.60 -41.49
C ALA A 314 -50.91 88.18 -40.80
N ALA A 315 -50.85 89.52 -40.76
CA ALA A 315 -49.95 90.35 -39.95
C ALA A 315 -48.55 90.67 -40.53
N ALA A 316 -48.53 91.21 -41.74
CA ALA A 316 -47.51 92.19 -42.14
C ALA A 316 -48.03 93.60 -41.78
N ARG A 317 -47.49 94.20 -40.70
CA ARG A 317 -47.22 95.64 -40.49
C ARG A 317 -46.91 95.88 -39.01
N SER A 318 -45.95 96.77 -38.76
CA SER A 318 -45.56 97.33 -37.44
C SER A 318 -44.43 96.63 -36.67
N ARG A 319 -43.20 96.54 -37.22
CA ARG A 319 -41.95 96.42 -36.42
C ARG A 319 -40.74 96.97 -37.21
N LYS A 320 -40.55 98.28 -37.25
CA LYS A 320 -39.31 98.88 -37.79
C LYS A 320 -38.60 99.86 -36.85
N THR A 321 -39.07 100.01 -35.61
CA THR A 321 -38.44 100.86 -34.60
C THR A 321 -38.04 100.14 -33.30
N ASP A 322 -38.33 98.83 -33.17
CA ASP A 322 -37.88 98.00 -32.03
C ASP A 322 -36.64 97.13 -32.32
N ALA A 323 -36.13 97.14 -33.57
CA ALA A 323 -35.04 96.26 -34.00
C ALA A 323 -33.65 96.66 -33.46
N ALA A 324 -33.48 97.92 -33.01
CA ALA A 324 -32.21 98.38 -32.44
C ALA A 324 -32.09 98.05 -30.94
N LEU A 325 -33.18 98.14 -30.17
CA LEU A 325 -33.23 97.70 -28.77
C LEU A 325 -33.19 96.17 -28.62
N SER A 326 -33.61 95.42 -29.65
CA SER A 326 -33.56 93.94 -29.61
C SER A 326 -32.15 93.37 -29.75
N HIS A 327 -31.23 94.07 -30.42
CA HIS A 327 -29.87 93.54 -30.65
C HIS A 327 -29.02 93.61 -29.37
N GLU A 328 -29.15 94.67 -28.57
CA GLU A 328 -28.45 94.77 -27.28
C GLU A 328 -29.03 93.80 -26.25
N ALA A 329 -30.36 93.64 -26.20
CA ALA A 329 -31.01 92.65 -25.34
C ALA A 329 -30.62 91.21 -25.74
N GLN A 330 -30.49 90.92 -27.02
CA GLN A 330 -30.06 89.61 -27.51
C GLN A 330 -28.57 89.33 -27.22
N ALA A 331 -27.71 90.34 -27.29
CA ALA A 331 -26.31 90.21 -26.89
C ALA A 331 -26.16 89.89 -25.39
N ARG A 332 -26.93 90.55 -24.52
CA ARG A 332 -26.93 90.25 -23.07
C ARG A 332 -27.44 88.84 -22.77
N LEU A 333 -28.48 88.38 -23.48
CA LEU A 333 -28.98 87.01 -23.35
C LEU A 333 -27.96 85.97 -23.85
N GLN A 334 -27.18 86.29 -24.88
CA GLN A 334 -26.10 85.42 -25.34
C GLN A 334 -24.96 85.34 -24.32
N GLU A 335 -24.56 86.48 -23.75
CA GLU A 335 -23.53 86.52 -22.70
C GLU A 335 -23.97 85.76 -21.44
N GLU A 336 -25.22 85.94 -20.98
CA GLU A 336 -25.79 85.20 -19.86
C GLU A 336 -25.89 83.69 -20.16
N ALA A 337 -26.26 83.31 -21.39
CA ALA A 337 -26.29 81.91 -21.80
C ALA A 337 -24.90 81.28 -21.85
N GLU A 338 -23.89 82.01 -22.34
CA GLU A 338 -22.50 81.54 -22.35
C GLU A 338 -21.95 81.40 -20.93
N GLU A 339 -22.26 82.34 -20.04
CA GLU A 339 -21.89 82.25 -18.63
C GLU A 339 -22.54 81.04 -17.95
N ALA A 340 -23.83 80.81 -18.18
CA ALA A 340 -24.55 79.63 -17.68
C ALA A 340 -23.94 78.31 -18.18
N ILE A 341 -23.54 78.24 -19.46
CA ILE A 341 -22.84 77.07 -20.03
C ILE A 341 -21.49 76.86 -19.35
N ARG A 342 -20.71 77.93 -19.11
CA ARG A 342 -19.41 77.84 -18.42
C ARG A 342 -19.56 77.35 -16.99
N VAL A 343 -20.54 77.88 -16.24
CA VAL A 343 -20.83 77.44 -14.87
C VAL A 343 -21.26 75.97 -14.84
N HIS A 344 -22.13 75.55 -15.76
CA HIS A 344 -22.55 74.15 -15.87
C HIS A 344 -21.37 73.23 -16.20
N ALA A 345 -20.54 73.59 -17.18
CA ALA A 345 -19.34 72.83 -17.54
C ALA A 345 -18.35 72.72 -16.37
N ALA A 346 -18.17 73.80 -15.58
CA ALA A 346 -17.34 73.78 -14.39
C ALA A 346 -17.92 72.86 -13.29
N GLN A 347 -19.24 72.85 -13.10
CA GLN A 347 -19.91 71.95 -12.16
C GLN A 347 -19.80 70.48 -12.59
N GLU A 348 -19.95 70.18 -13.89
CA GLU A 348 -19.75 68.83 -14.41
C GLU A 348 -18.29 68.37 -14.26
N ALA A 349 -17.33 69.25 -14.55
CA ALA A 349 -15.91 68.96 -14.34
C ALA A 349 -15.60 68.68 -12.85
N ALA A 350 -16.19 69.43 -11.92
CA ALA A 350 -16.05 69.18 -10.49
C ALA A 350 -16.67 67.84 -10.07
N ARG A 351 -17.85 67.48 -10.58
CA ARG A 351 -18.48 66.16 -10.35
C ARG A 351 -17.62 65.01 -10.86
N LEU A 352 -17.05 65.15 -12.06
CA LEU A 352 -16.17 64.13 -12.63
C LEU A 352 -14.90 63.94 -11.80
N ARG A 353 -14.32 65.02 -11.25
CA ARG A 353 -13.17 64.91 -10.34
C ARG A 353 -13.51 64.13 -9.07
N VAL A 354 -14.65 64.42 -8.44
CA VAL A 354 -15.11 63.68 -7.25
C VAL A 354 -15.33 62.20 -7.58
N GLN A 355 -15.94 61.89 -8.74
CA GLN A 355 -16.11 60.50 -9.17
C GLN A 355 -14.77 59.79 -9.43
N GLN A 356 -13.78 60.48 -9.98
CA GLN A 356 -12.44 59.93 -10.19
C GLN A 356 -11.72 59.67 -8.85
N GLU A 357 -11.82 60.59 -7.90
CA GLU A 357 -11.26 60.42 -6.56
C GLU A 357 -11.92 59.27 -5.80
N GLU A 358 -13.25 59.15 -5.87
CA GLU A 358 -13.99 58.03 -5.25
C GLU A 358 -13.62 56.68 -5.90
N ALA A 359 -13.48 56.64 -7.22
CA ALA A 359 -13.03 55.44 -7.92
C ALA A 359 -11.60 55.03 -7.51
N ALA A 360 -10.67 56.00 -7.42
CA ALA A 360 -9.31 55.75 -6.97
C ALA A 360 -9.26 55.25 -5.52
N ALA A 361 -10.06 55.84 -4.62
CA ALA A 361 -10.18 55.39 -3.23
C ALA A 361 -10.76 53.97 -3.13
N ALA A 362 -11.75 53.64 -3.97
CA ALA A 362 -12.33 52.30 -4.03
C ALA A 362 -11.31 51.25 -4.54
N GLU A 363 -10.47 51.59 -5.50
CA GLU A 363 -9.39 50.72 -5.98
C GLU A 363 -8.34 50.46 -4.90
N GLN A 364 -7.91 51.50 -4.17
CA GLN A 364 -6.99 51.36 -3.04
C GLN A 364 -7.58 50.47 -1.93
N ALA A 365 -8.85 50.65 -1.59
CA ALA A 365 -9.54 49.81 -0.60
C ALA A 365 -9.58 48.34 -1.02
N ARG A 366 -9.83 48.06 -2.31
CA ARG A 366 -9.80 46.68 -2.86
C ARG A 366 -8.40 46.08 -2.82
N ALA A 367 -7.38 46.84 -3.19
CA ALA A 367 -5.99 46.39 -3.15
C ALA A 367 -5.58 46.01 -1.71
N TRP A 368 -5.94 46.84 -0.73
CA TRP A 368 -5.69 46.57 0.68
C TRP A 368 -6.43 45.33 1.18
N GLN A 369 -7.69 45.12 0.78
CA GLN A 369 -8.43 43.90 1.12
C GLN A 369 -7.78 42.65 0.54
N GLN A 370 -7.31 42.69 -0.72
CA GLN A 370 -6.61 41.57 -1.33
C GLN A 370 -5.29 41.26 -0.61
N GLU A 371 -4.58 42.26 -0.12
CA GLU A 371 -3.35 42.07 0.67
C GLU A 371 -3.67 41.40 2.02
N GLN A 372 -4.74 41.81 2.70
CA GLN A 372 -5.22 41.18 3.92
C GLN A 372 -5.63 39.72 3.71
N GLU A 373 -6.35 39.42 2.62
CA GLU A 373 -6.73 38.04 2.28
C GLU A 373 -5.51 37.16 2.00
N LYS A 374 -4.53 37.67 1.25
CA LYS A 374 -3.26 36.97 1.00
C LYS A 374 -2.46 36.74 2.28
N ALA A 375 -2.41 37.72 3.18
CA ALA A 375 -1.74 37.58 4.47
C ALA A 375 -2.44 36.53 5.35
N ALA A 376 -3.78 36.51 5.36
CA ALA A 376 -4.56 35.52 6.09
C ALA A 376 -4.41 34.11 5.51
N GLU A 377 -4.35 33.97 4.18
CA GLU A 377 -4.08 32.69 3.51
C GLU A 377 -2.66 32.18 3.83
N ALA A 378 -1.65 33.05 3.79
CA ALA A 378 -0.28 32.70 4.17
C ALA A 378 -0.20 32.24 5.64
N ALA A 379 -0.91 32.92 6.56
CA ALA A 379 -0.96 32.52 7.97
C ALA A 379 -1.64 31.16 8.17
N ARG A 380 -2.70 30.84 7.40
CA ARG A 380 -3.34 29.52 7.40
C ARG A 380 -2.40 28.44 6.89
N ALA A 381 -1.70 28.69 5.78
CA ALA A 381 -0.72 27.76 5.23
C ALA A 381 0.42 27.47 6.22
N GLN A 382 0.92 28.49 6.93
CA GLN A 382 1.93 28.30 7.97
C GLN A 382 1.43 27.45 9.14
N ARG A 383 0.18 27.66 9.58
CA ARG A 383 -0.44 26.85 10.64
C ARG A 383 -0.61 25.39 10.21
N GLU A 384 -1.06 25.15 8.98
CA GLU A 384 -1.17 23.80 8.43
C GLU A 384 0.19 23.09 8.35
N GLN A 385 1.26 23.82 7.98
CA GLN A 385 2.62 23.28 8.00
C GLN A 385 3.09 22.93 9.41
N GLN A 386 2.84 23.78 10.40
CA GLN A 386 3.16 23.50 11.81
C GLN A 386 2.39 22.29 12.34
N GLU A 387 1.09 22.20 12.05
CA GLU A 387 0.27 21.04 12.45
C GLU A 387 0.73 19.74 11.76
N ALA A 388 1.18 19.81 10.50
CA ALA A 388 1.76 18.68 9.80
C ALA A 388 3.10 18.25 10.41
N GLU A 389 3.94 19.19 10.83
CA GLU A 389 5.21 18.89 11.51
C GLU A 389 4.98 18.25 12.88
N VAL A 390 4.02 18.75 13.66
CA VAL A 390 3.64 18.14 14.95
C VAL A 390 3.15 16.71 14.75
N ARG A 391 2.25 16.49 13.78
CA ARG A 391 1.77 15.12 13.45
C ARG A 391 2.90 14.19 13.01
N ALA A 392 3.87 14.70 12.25
CA ALA A 392 5.03 13.92 11.83
C ALA A 392 5.93 13.54 13.02
N ARG A 393 6.13 14.46 13.99
CA ARG A 393 6.87 14.17 15.23
C ARG A 393 6.16 13.16 16.11
N GLU A 394 4.84 13.29 16.31
CA GLU A 394 4.04 12.33 17.07
C GLU A 394 4.06 10.94 16.43
N ALA A 395 4.01 10.85 15.11
CA ALA A 395 4.12 9.58 14.39
C ALA A 395 5.50 8.93 14.56
N ALA A 396 6.58 9.72 14.52
CA ALA A 396 7.94 9.23 14.74
C ALA A 396 8.14 8.76 16.19
N GLU A 397 7.60 9.47 17.18
CA GLU A 397 7.64 9.07 18.59
C GLU A 397 6.86 7.76 18.83
N ALA A 398 5.68 7.62 18.21
CA ALA A 398 4.91 6.39 18.27
C ALA A 398 5.64 5.19 17.65
N GLU A 399 6.35 5.40 16.54
CA GLU A 399 7.18 4.34 15.93
C GLU A 399 8.36 3.95 16.83
N GLN A 400 9.02 4.93 17.45
CA GLN A 400 10.11 4.68 18.40
C GLN A 400 9.61 3.91 19.64
N ALA A 401 8.44 4.26 20.17
CA ALA A 401 7.82 3.54 21.28
C ALA A 401 7.48 2.08 20.90
N ARG A 402 7.03 1.83 19.66
CA ARG A 402 6.77 0.48 19.16
C ARG A 402 8.06 -0.35 19.08
N LEU A 403 9.15 0.23 18.60
CA LEU A 403 10.45 -0.44 18.53
C LEU A 403 10.99 -0.78 19.92
N GLN A 404 10.86 0.13 20.90
CA GLN A 404 11.22 -0.13 22.29
C GLN A 404 10.39 -1.26 22.91
N GLN A 405 9.09 -1.32 22.59
CA GLN A 405 8.23 -2.40 23.07
C GLN A 405 8.61 -3.75 22.44
N GLU A 406 8.97 -3.77 21.16
CA GLU A 406 9.45 -4.97 20.47
C GLU A 406 10.79 -5.47 21.05
N GLU A 407 11.74 -4.56 21.31
CA GLU A 407 13.01 -4.89 21.96
C GLU A 407 12.79 -5.48 23.36
N LEU A 408 11.89 -4.89 24.15
CA LEU A 408 11.56 -5.40 25.48
C LEU A 408 10.89 -6.78 25.42
N ALA A 409 10.01 -7.01 24.44
CA ALA A 409 9.41 -8.32 24.21
C ALA A 409 10.45 -9.38 23.81
N GLN A 410 11.41 -9.04 22.95
CA GLN A 410 12.52 -9.92 22.57
C GLN A 410 13.42 -10.23 23.77
N ALA A 411 13.73 -9.24 24.62
CA ALA A 411 14.50 -9.46 25.84
C ALA A 411 13.78 -10.42 26.80
N GLN A 412 12.46 -10.28 26.98
CA GLN A 412 11.66 -11.20 27.78
C GLN A 412 11.63 -12.63 27.19
N GLU A 413 11.55 -12.77 25.87
CA GLU A 413 11.63 -14.08 25.23
C GLU A 413 12.99 -14.73 25.42
N GLN A 414 14.08 -13.97 25.29
CA GLN A 414 15.44 -14.47 25.56
C GLN A 414 15.59 -14.91 27.00
N GLN A 415 15.04 -14.17 27.96
CA GLN A 415 15.04 -14.57 29.37
C GLN A 415 14.30 -15.90 29.57
N ARG A 416 13.08 -16.04 29.01
CA ARG A 416 12.32 -17.31 29.09
C ARG A 416 13.07 -18.49 28.45
N ARG A 417 13.80 -18.26 27.36
CA ARG A 417 14.64 -19.30 26.74
C ARG A 417 15.79 -19.73 27.65
N ARG A 418 16.44 -18.78 28.34
CA ARG A 418 17.50 -19.09 29.31
C ARG A 418 16.96 -19.87 30.51
N GLU A 419 15.83 -19.45 31.08
CA GLU A 419 15.16 -20.16 32.18
C GLU A 419 14.74 -21.59 31.76
N ALA A 420 14.23 -21.76 30.54
CA ALA A 420 13.88 -23.08 30.00
C ALA A 420 15.13 -23.97 29.76
N GLU A 421 16.23 -23.40 29.31
CA GLU A 421 17.50 -24.12 29.14
C GLU A 421 18.10 -24.54 30.49
N GLU A 422 18.08 -23.65 31.49
CA GLU A 422 18.51 -23.93 32.85
C GLU A 422 17.65 -25.03 33.49
N ALA A 423 16.32 -24.98 33.33
CA ALA A 423 15.43 -26.03 33.79
C ALA A 423 15.72 -27.39 33.12
N ARG A 424 16.05 -27.38 31.82
CA ARG A 424 16.44 -28.61 31.09
C ARG A 424 17.74 -29.19 31.64
N LEU A 425 18.76 -28.35 31.89
CA LEU A 425 20.03 -28.79 32.47
C LEU A 425 19.85 -29.31 33.90
N ALA A 426 18.98 -28.69 34.70
CA ALA A 426 18.64 -29.16 36.04
C ALA A 426 17.95 -30.54 36.00
N GLN A 427 17.06 -30.76 35.03
CA GLN A 427 16.43 -32.07 34.82
C GLN A 427 17.46 -33.13 34.41
N GLU A 428 18.35 -32.83 33.46
CA GLU A 428 19.41 -33.74 33.03
C GLU A 428 20.35 -34.11 34.19
N ALA A 429 20.72 -33.14 35.02
CA ALA A 429 21.52 -33.38 36.23
C ALA A 429 20.79 -34.25 37.26
N ALA A 430 19.47 -34.08 37.42
CA ALA A 430 18.66 -34.92 38.30
C ALA A 430 18.57 -36.37 37.79
N GLU A 431 18.37 -36.57 36.48
CA GLU A 431 18.36 -37.89 35.85
C GLU A 431 19.75 -38.57 35.95
N GLU A 432 20.84 -37.83 35.79
CA GLU A 432 22.20 -38.35 35.98
C GLU A 432 22.45 -38.75 37.44
N ALA A 433 22.03 -37.93 38.41
CA ALA A 433 22.14 -38.27 39.83
C ALA A 433 21.36 -39.55 40.19
N GLU A 434 20.17 -39.75 39.60
CA GLU A 434 19.40 -40.97 39.79
C GLU A 434 20.11 -42.20 39.19
N ARG A 435 20.68 -42.07 37.98
CA ARG A 435 21.48 -43.15 37.36
C ARG A 435 22.68 -43.54 38.21
N VAL A 436 23.39 -42.56 38.78
CA VAL A 436 24.51 -42.81 39.70
C VAL A 436 24.03 -43.54 40.94
N ARG A 437 22.88 -43.16 41.51
CA ARG A 437 22.31 -43.85 42.68
C ARG A 437 21.96 -45.31 42.38
N VAL A 438 21.29 -45.57 41.26
CA VAL A 438 20.93 -46.94 40.83
C VAL A 438 22.20 -47.78 40.59
N ALA A 439 23.23 -47.19 39.97
CA ALA A 439 24.50 -47.89 39.76
C ALA A 439 25.22 -48.23 41.08
N GLN A 440 25.18 -47.33 42.07
CA GLN A 440 25.72 -47.59 43.41
C GLN A 440 24.96 -48.70 44.14
N GLU A 441 23.63 -48.72 44.03
CA GLU A 441 22.79 -49.78 44.62
C GLU A 441 23.06 -51.14 43.97
N ALA A 442 23.17 -51.20 42.64
CA ALA A 442 23.53 -52.42 41.91
C ALA A 442 24.92 -52.93 42.30
N ALA A 443 25.91 -52.03 42.42
CA ALA A 443 27.27 -52.40 42.87
C ALA A 443 27.29 -52.92 44.32
N ALA A 444 26.46 -52.33 45.20
CA ALA A 444 26.31 -52.81 46.57
C ALA A 444 25.65 -54.20 46.63
N GLU A 445 24.65 -54.48 45.79
CA GLU A 445 24.02 -55.80 45.69
C GLU A 445 25.00 -56.86 45.16
N GLU A 446 25.80 -56.53 44.14
CA GLU A 446 26.84 -57.42 43.61
C GLU A 446 27.92 -57.72 44.65
N ALA A 447 28.36 -56.71 45.41
CA ALA A 447 29.29 -56.89 46.51
C ALA A 447 28.71 -57.80 47.61
N ALA A 448 27.44 -57.62 47.97
CA ALA A 448 26.75 -58.48 48.94
C ALA A 448 26.64 -59.94 48.46
N ARG A 449 26.32 -60.16 47.18
CA ARG A 449 26.29 -61.52 46.58
C ARG A 449 27.67 -62.17 46.59
N THR A 450 28.72 -61.41 46.26
CA THR A 450 30.10 -61.90 46.28
C THR A 450 30.51 -62.30 47.70
N GLN A 451 30.16 -61.48 48.69
CA GLN A 451 30.42 -61.79 50.11
C GLN A 451 29.65 -63.04 50.56
N GLN A 452 28.40 -63.21 50.14
CA GLN A 452 27.61 -64.41 50.44
C GLN A 452 28.21 -65.66 49.80
N GLN A 453 28.67 -65.59 48.54
CA GLN A 453 29.38 -66.69 47.89
C GLN A 453 30.67 -67.06 48.61
N GLN A 454 31.45 -66.05 49.05
CA GLN A 454 32.65 -66.29 49.85
C GLN A 454 32.31 -67.04 51.15
N GLN A 455 31.29 -66.61 51.89
CA GLN A 455 30.85 -67.31 53.10
C GLN A 455 30.41 -68.75 52.84
N GLN A 456 29.73 -69.01 51.71
CA GLN A 456 29.36 -70.37 51.31
C GLN A 456 30.57 -71.24 50.97
N GLN A 457 31.59 -70.68 50.31
CA GLN A 457 32.84 -71.38 50.01
C GLN A 457 33.62 -71.69 51.29
N ASP A 458 33.74 -70.72 52.19
CA ASP A 458 34.42 -70.89 53.47
C ASP A 458 33.71 -71.96 54.33
N ALA A 459 32.37 -71.96 54.35
CA ALA A 459 31.57 -72.98 55.02
C ALA A 459 31.74 -74.38 54.41
N ALA A 460 31.78 -74.47 53.08
CA ALA A 460 32.03 -75.74 52.39
C ALA A 460 33.44 -76.28 52.65
N GLN A 461 34.46 -75.41 52.68
CA GLN A 461 35.82 -75.79 53.08
C GLN A 461 35.88 -76.26 54.54
N ALA A 462 35.19 -75.57 55.45
CA ALA A 462 35.12 -75.99 56.85
C ALA A 462 34.44 -77.37 57.01
N GLN A 463 33.39 -77.65 56.23
CA GLN A 463 32.78 -78.99 56.18
C GLN A 463 33.73 -80.05 55.66
N GLN A 464 34.46 -79.78 54.57
CA GLN A 464 35.48 -80.70 54.05
C GLN A 464 36.59 -80.97 55.08
N GLN A 465 37.04 -79.94 55.80
CA GLN A 465 38.02 -80.12 56.87
C GLN A 465 37.47 -80.94 58.04
N ALA A 466 36.19 -80.77 58.38
CA ALA A 466 35.52 -81.59 59.40
C ALA A 466 35.39 -83.06 58.95
N GLU A 467 34.97 -83.32 57.70
CA GLU A 467 34.92 -84.68 57.13
C GLU A 467 36.30 -85.33 57.05
N VAL A 468 37.35 -84.58 56.71
CA VAL A 468 38.74 -85.07 56.71
C VAL A 468 39.21 -85.36 58.14
N GLY A 469 38.82 -84.54 59.12
CA GLY A 469 39.08 -84.79 60.54
C GLY A 469 38.37 -86.05 61.05
N GLU A 470 37.10 -86.24 60.69
CA GLU A 470 36.31 -87.42 61.06
C GLU A 470 36.82 -88.69 60.36
N ALA A 471 37.26 -88.58 59.11
CA ALA A 471 37.93 -89.67 58.39
C ALA A 471 39.32 -90.00 58.98
N ALA A 472 40.05 -89.00 59.49
CA ALA A 472 41.31 -89.20 60.19
C ALA A 472 41.10 -89.90 61.55
N ASP A 473 40.04 -89.53 62.28
CA ASP A 473 39.64 -90.23 63.52
C ASP A 473 39.16 -91.66 63.25
N MET A 474 38.39 -91.91 62.19
CA MET A 474 38.06 -93.28 61.77
C MET A 474 39.30 -94.09 61.36
N HIS A 475 40.26 -93.48 60.65
CA HIS A 475 41.52 -94.15 60.32
C HIS A 475 42.37 -94.42 61.58
N TYR A 476 42.29 -93.56 62.59
CA TYR A 476 42.95 -93.76 63.87
C TYR A 476 42.28 -94.89 64.69
N GLU A 477 40.95 -94.98 64.71
CA GLU A 477 40.22 -96.12 65.30
C GLU A 477 40.48 -97.43 64.55
N GLN A 478 40.58 -97.39 63.22
CA GLN A 478 40.91 -98.58 62.41
C GLN A 478 42.37 -99.03 62.64
N ALA A 479 43.30 -98.10 62.82
CA ALA A 479 44.68 -98.41 63.21
C ALA A 479 44.77 -99.00 64.63
N GLN A 480 43.92 -98.55 65.57
CA GLN A 480 43.83 -99.18 66.90
C GLN A 480 43.16 -100.57 66.88
N GLN A 481 42.27 -100.84 65.92
CA GLN A 481 41.75 -102.21 65.70
C GLN A 481 42.81 -103.13 65.07
N GLU A 482 43.69 -102.63 64.20
CA GLU A 482 44.81 -103.43 63.65
C GLU A 482 45.93 -103.68 64.67
N GLU A 483 46.13 -102.79 65.65
CA GLU A 483 47.06 -103.02 66.77
C GLU A 483 46.55 -104.10 67.75
N HIS A 484 45.24 -104.32 67.83
CA HIS A 484 44.64 -105.41 68.61
C HIS A 484 44.58 -106.76 67.86
N VAL A 485 44.82 -106.81 66.55
CA VAL A 485 44.85 -108.06 65.74
C VAL A 485 46.28 -108.60 65.53
N SER A 486 47.32 -107.83 65.87
CA SER A 486 48.72 -108.25 65.72
C SER A 486 49.36 -108.94 66.95
N VAL A 487 48.58 -109.27 68.00
CA VAL A 487 49.07 -110.02 69.19
C VAL A 487 48.68 -111.51 69.15
N GLU A 488 48.00 -111.98 68.11
CA GLU A 488 47.52 -113.36 68.04
C GLU A 488 47.90 -114.00 66.72
N THR A 489 49.19 -114.24 66.48
CA THR A 489 49.74 -115.39 65.71
C THR A 489 51.26 -115.34 65.71
N GLN A 490 51.89 -115.99 66.69
CA GLN A 490 53.06 -116.85 66.46
C GLN A 490 53.34 -117.65 67.74
N ARG A 491 52.73 -118.83 67.78
CA ARG A 491 52.99 -119.89 68.75
C ARG A 491 53.66 -121.03 67.99
N GLU A 492 54.76 -121.51 68.59
CA GLU A 492 55.33 -122.87 68.49
C GLU A 492 56.13 -123.31 67.24
N PRO A 493 56.90 -124.43 67.32
CA PRO A 493 57.69 -124.99 68.45
C PRO A 493 59.09 -125.49 68.00
N ALA A 494 59.93 -125.95 68.94
CA ALA A 494 60.46 -127.33 69.01
C ALA A 494 61.76 -127.45 69.82
N GLU A 495 61.81 -128.55 70.59
CA GLU A 495 62.92 -129.10 71.36
C GLU A 495 64.08 -129.61 70.48
N ALA A 496 65.32 -129.42 70.95
CA ALA A 496 66.39 -130.42 71.13
C ALA A 496 67.66 -129.75 71.67
#